data_AF-A0A2S9FWI1-F1
#
_entry.id   AF-A0A2S9FWI1-F1
#
_cell.length_a   1.000
_cell.length_b   1.000
_cell.length_c   1.000
_cell.angle_alpha   90.00
_cell.angle_beta   90.00
_cell.angle_gamma   90.00
#
_symmetry.space_group_name_H-M   'P 1'
#
loop_
_entity.id
_entity.type
_entity.pdbx_description
1 polymer ?
#
loop_
_entity_poly.entity_id
_entity_poly.type
_entity_poly.pdbx_seq_one_letter_code
_entity_poly.pdbx_strand_id
1 'polypeptide(L)'
;MTAPLIDDPRDLSALRATGADADELFSAFAAWAEANGTPLYPAQEEALIELVSGANVILATPTGSGKSLVATGAQFAALAAN
;
A
#
# COMPACT_ATOMS: atom_id res chain seq x y z
N MET A 1 18.09 -6.25 6.71
CA MET A 1 17.96 -4.81 6.38
C MET A 1 16.59 -4.62 5.78
N THR A 2 15.78 -3.73 6.33
CA THR A 2 14.46 -3.42 5.79
C THR A 2 14.63 -2.60 4.51
N ALA A 3 14.05 -3.10 3.40
CA ALA A 3 14.08 -2.39 2.13
C ALA A 3 13.13 -1.16 2.21
N PRO A 4 13.50 -0.03 1.59
CA PRO A 4 12.58 1.10 1.49
C PRO A 4 11.36 0.73 0.65
N LEU A 5 10.20 1.33 0.94
CA LEU A 5 8.98 1.16 0.13
C LEU A 5 9.09 1.89 -1.22
N ILE A 6 9.83 3.00 -1.24
CA ILE A 6 10.13 3.80 -2.42
C ILE A 6 11.65 4.01 -2.42
N ASP A 7 12.31 3.60 -3.49
CA ASP A 7 13.78 3.62 -3.59
C ASP A 7 14.37 5.03 -3.56
N ASP A 8 13.84 5.96 -4.36
CA ASP A 8 14.17 7.39 -4.29
C ASP A 8 12.88 8.23 -4.22
N PRO A 9 12.55 8.86 -3.08
CA PRO A 9 11.35 9.69 -2.96
C PRO A 9 11.38 10.95 -3.84
N ARG A 10 12.52 11.30 -4.46
CA ARG A 10 12.64 12.43 -5.40
C ARG A 10 12.38 12.01 -6.85
N ASP A 11 12.36 10.71 -7.13
CA ASP A 11 12.08 10.14 -8.45
C ASP A 11 11.02 9.03 -8.35
N LEU A 12 9.78 9.40 -8.66
CA LEU A 12 8.65 8.47 -8.64
C LEU A 12 8.40 7.79 -9.99
N SER A 13 9.30 7.93 -10.98
CA SER A 13 9.08 7.41 -12.33
C SER A 13 8.84 5.89 -12.35
N ALA A 14 9.62 5.13 -11.58
CA ALA A 14 9.45 3.68 -11.43
C ALA A 14 8.10 3.34 -10.77
N LEU A 15 7.75 4.01 -9.67
CA LEU A 15 6.48 3.80 -8.98
C LEU A 15 5.28 4.08 -9.89
N ARG A 16 5.34 5.15 -10.68
CA ARG A 16 4.30 5.54 -11.64
C ARG A 16 4.16 4.56 -12.79
N ALA A 17 5.24 3.92 -13.21
CA ALA A 17 5.18 2.87 -14.24
C ALA A 17 4.34 1.67 -13.77
N THR A 18 4.44 1.31 -12.49
CA THR A 18 3.61 0.28 -11.84
C THR A 18 2.16 0.76 -11.57
N GLY A 19 1.92 2.07 -11.51
CA GLY A 19 0.62 2.66 -11.16
C GLY A 19 -0.57 2.31 -12.07
N ALA A 20 -0.31 1.73 -13.24
CA ALA A 20 -1.34 1.26 -14.17
C ALA A 20 -1.90 -0.13 -13.82
N ASP A 21 -1.25 -0.86 -12.92
CA ASP A 21 -1.62 -2.21 -12.51
C ASP A 21 -1.90 -2.27 -11.00
N ALA A 22 -3.17 -2.38 -10.63
CA ALA A 22 -3.62 -2.44 -9.25
C ALA A 22 -3.10 -3.69 -8.52
N ASP A 23 -3.00 -4.83 -9.21
CA ASP A 23 -2.52 -6.09 -8.64
C ASP A 23 -1.02 -5.99 -8.35
N GLU A 24 -0.26 -5.35 -9.23
CA GLU A 24 1.17 -5.09 -9.04
C GLU A 24 1.41 -4.14 -7.87
N LEU A 25 0.65 -3.03 -7.77
CA LEU A 25 0.72 -2.10 -6.63
C LEU A 25 0.41 -2.78 -5.29
N PHE A 26 -0.66 -3.58 -5.24
CA PHE A 26 -1.02 -4.32 -4.04
C PHE A 26 0.09 -5.30 -3.66
N SER A 27 0.56 -6.09 -4.62
CA SER A 27 1.60 -7.10 -4.39
C SER A 27 2.90 -6.48 -3.89
N ALA A 28 3.33 -5.36 -4.48
CA ALA A 28 4.51 -4.61 -4.05
C ALA A 28 4.39 -4.11 -2.60
N PHE A 29 3.24 -3.53 -2.24
CA PHE A 29 3.00 -3.05 -0.89
C PHE A 29 2.93 -4.18 0.13
N ALA A 30 2.21 -5.27 -0.18
CA ALA A 30 2.06 -6.43 0.69
C ALA A 30 3.41 -7.11 0.96
N ALA A 31 4.22 -7.31 -0.08
CA ALA A 31 5.56 -7.87 0.04
C ALA A 31 6.49 -6.97 0.89
N TRP A 32 6.43 -5.65 0.69
CA TRP A 32 7.16 -4.72 1.53
C TRP A 32 6.70 -4.81 3.00
N ALA A 33 5.40 -4.82 3.26
CA ALA A 33 4.85 -4.89 4.60
C ALA A 33 5.27 -6.18 5.32
N GLU A 34 5.23 -7.33 4.64
CA GLU A 34 5.71 -8.61 5.14
C GLU A 34 7.21 -8.56 5.49
N ALA A 35 8.04 -8.06 4.57
CA ALA A 35 9.49 -7.93 4.78
C ALA A 35 9.85 -6.96 5.93
N ASN A 36 8.95 -6.05 6.30
CA ASN A 36 9.07 -5.12 7.42
C ASN A 36 8.51 -5.68 8.74
N GLY A 37 8.05 -6.94 8.77
CA GLY A 37 7.50 -7.58 9.96
C GLY A 37 6.05 -7.18 10.27
N THR A 38 5.35 -6.61 9.30
CA THR A 38 3.94 -6.22 9.40
C THR A 38 3.12 -6.88 8.27
N PRO A 39 3.04 -8.22 8.21
CA PRO A 39 2.18 -8.89 7.23
C PRO A 39 0.74 -8.41 7.39
N LEU A 40 0.04 -8.27 6.27
CA LEU A 40 -1.31 -7.74 6.26
C LEU A 40 -2.29 -8.74 6.89
N TYR A 41 -3.26 -8.22 7.64
CA TYR A 41 -4.41 -9.01 8.10
C TYR A 41 -5.56 -8.91 7.08
N PRO A 42 -6.53 -9.84 7.09
CA PRO A 42 -7.58 -9.90 6.06
C PRO A 42 -8.30 -8.56 5.82
N ALA A 43 -8.72 -7.86 6.88
CA ALA A 43 -9.39 -6.56 6.74
C ALA A 43 -8.49 -5.44 6.18
N GLN A 44 -7.17 -5.56 6.30
CA GLN A 44 -6.22 -4.63 5.70
C GLN A 44 -5.99 -4.95 4.22
N GLU A 45 -5.90 -6.24 3.87
CA GLU A 45 -5.79 -6.69 2.48
C GLU A 45 -7.00 -6.24 1.67
N GLU A 46 -8.21 -6.53 2.17
CA GLU A 46 -9.47 -6.09 1.55
C GLU A 46 -9.49 -4.57 1.36
N ALA A 47 -9.13 -3.80 2.40
CA ALA A 47 -9.09 -2.35 2.30
C ALA A 47 -8.06 -1.86 1.26
N LEU A 48 -6.88 -2.48 1.19
CA LEU A 48 -5.84 -2.08 0.25
C LEU A 48 -6.21 -2.43 -1.19
N ILE A 49 -6.81 -3.59 -1.44
CA ILE A 49 -7.32 -3.98 -2.77
C ILE A 49 -8.30 -2.92 -3.30
N GLU A 50 -9.26 -2.51 -2.46
CA GLU A 50 -10.23 -1.47 -2.82
C GLU A 50 -9.55 -0.12 -3.07
N LEU A 51 -8.59 0.27 -2.24
CA LEU A 51 -7.86 1.53 -2.37
C LEU A 51 -7.01 1.58 -3.65
N VAL A 52 -6.23 0.54 -3.97
CA VAL A 52 -5.43 0.50 -5.21
C VAL A 52 -6.31 0.43 -6.46
N SER A 53 -7.54 -0.06 -6.32
CA SER A 53 -8.57 -0.04 -7.37
C SER A 53 -9.27 1.32 -7.51
N GLY A 54 -8.89 2.31 -6.70
CA GLY A 54 -9.43 3.68 -6.76
C GLY A 54 -10.73 3.90 -5.97
N ALA A 55 -11.15 2.93 -5.14
CA ALA A 55 -12.33 3.08 -4.30
C ALA A 55 -12.05 3.87 -3.02
N ASN A 56 -13.12 4.48 -2.47
CA ASN A 56 -13.07 5.10 -1.15
C ASN A 56 -13.46 4.06 -0.08
N VAL A 57 -12.65 3.92 0.96
CA VAL A 57 -12.82 2.89 1.99
C VAL A 57 -13.13 3.50 3.35
N ILE A 58 -14.12 2.93 4.05
CA ILE A 58 -14.34 3.15 5.49
C ILE A 58 -13.78 1.94 6.24
N LEU A 59 -12.61 2.09 6.86
CA LEU A 59 -11.98 1.01 7.62
C LEU A 59 -12.41 1.00 9.09
N ALA A 60 -13.54 0.36 9.37
CA ALA A 60 -14.15 0.29 10.70
C ALA A 60 -13.52 -0.78 11.62
N THR A 61 -12.20 -0.71 11.86
CA THR A 61 -11.49 -1.62 12.77
C THR A 61 -11.17 -0.97 14.13
N PRO A 62 -11.09 -1.75 15.24
CA PRO A 62 -10.68 -1.23 16.56
C PRO A 62 -9.28 -0.58 16.56
N THR A 63 -8.93 0.09 17.66
CA THR A 63 -7.55 0.56 17.88
C THR A 63 -6.57 -0.62 17.94
N GLY A 64 -5.31 -0.40 17.53
CA GLY A 64 -4.31 -1.47 17.47
C GLY A 64 -4.37 -2.38 16.23
N SER A 65 -5.42 -2.31 15.41
CA SER A 65 -5.57 -3.14 14.19
C SER A 65 -4.75 -2.68 12.98
N GLY A 66 -3.75 -1.81 13.17
CA GLY A 66 -2.84 -1.39 12.09
C GLY A 66 -3.45 -0.46 11.02
N LYS A 67 -4.48 0.34 11.34
CA LYS A 67 -5.06 1.32 10.39
C LYS A 67 -4.03 2.27 9.76
N SER A 68 -2.98 2.61 10.49
CA SER A 68 -1.88 3.44 9.98
C SER A 68 -1.16 2.77 8.80
N LEU A 69 -1.01 1.44 8.81
CA LEU A 69 -0.40 0.71 7.69
C LEU A 69 -1.27 0.80 6.44
N VAL A 70 -2.60 0.67 6.58
CA VAL A 70 -3.54 0.86 5.46
C VAL A 70 -3.49 2.30 4.94
N ALA A 71 -3.40 3.30 5.83
CA ALA A 71 -3.25 4.69 5.42
C ALA A 71 -1.93 4.95 4.66
N THR A 72 -0.84 4.28 5.05
CA THR A 72 0.43 4.32 4.30
C THR A 72 0.26 3.72 2.90
N GLY A 73 -0.42 2.57 2.77
CA GLY A 73 -0.71 1.98 1.47
C GLY A 73 -1.62 2.85 0.59
N ALA A 74 -2.59 3.54 1.17
CA ALA A 74 -3.41 4.53 0.45
C ALA A 74 -2.56 5.67 -0.13
N GLN A 75 -1.60 6.19 0.65
CA GLN A 75 -0.68 7.24 0.19
C GLN A 75 0.26 6.73 -0.91
N PHE A 76 0.76 5.50 -0.75
CA PHE A 76 1.57 4.83 -1.77
C PHE A 76 0.81 4.71 -3.10
N ALA A 77 -0.43 4.21 -3.07
CA ALA A 77 -1.30 4.13 -4.25
C ALA A 77 -1.55 5.51 -4.90
N ALA A 78 -1.79 6.55 -4.07
CA ALA A 78 -1.99 7.91 -4.57
C ALA A 78 -0.74 8.49 -5.25
N LEU A 79 0.46 8.17 -4.76
CA LEU A 79 1.71 8.58 -5.39
C LEU A 79 1.95 7.87 -6.73
N ALA A 80 1.49 6.64 -6.87
CA ALA A 80 1.61 5.86 -8.10
C ALA A 80 0.64 6.32 -9.21
N ALA A 81 -0.54 6.81 -8.84
CA ALA A 81 -1.63 7.13 -9.77
C ALA A 81 -1.50 8.48 -10.53
N ASN A 82 -0.43 9.26 -10.31
CA ASN A 82 -0.37 10.67 -10.69
C ASN A 82 0.70 11.00 -11.75
#